data_AF-T1J0R1-F1
#
_entry.id   AF-T1J0R1-F1
#
_cell.length_a   1.000
_cell.length_b   1.000
_cell.length_c   1.000
_cell.angle_alpha   90.00
_cell.angle_beta   90.00
_cell.angle_gamma   90.00
#
_symmetry.space_group_name_H-M   'P 1'
#
loop_
_entity.id
_entity.type
_entity.pdbx_description
1 polymer ?
#
loop_
_entity_poly.entity_id
_entity_poly.type
_entity_poly.pdbx_seq_one_letter_code
_entity_poly.pdbx_strand_id
1 'polypeptide(L)'
;MLINPSKMKIILIVVACVAIAYAAVVKRQAAAAYELPDGAELIVGGVKGGFSCSGRQYGYYADVDNNCRIFHICVHHLDAENGIDEIAQFSFFCGNTTVFDQENLVCVHADNFDNCAGSTGLYDAINSRFGIVDKPSVIAIVIGAVSAQYVLPDGAEFIVGNIQSTFVCAGREYGYYADVDNNCQIFHVCLPIPDDLGNIIDTAQYSFFCGNQTIFDQANLVCALFDDATPCNVAPSLYDEVNRNFGVIPPRK
;
A
#
# COMPACT_ATOMS: atom_id res chain seq x y z
N MET A 1 -31.93 37.62 -30.16
CA MET A 1 -30.93 38.50 -29.52
C MET A 1 -29.56 38.08 -30.08
N LEU A 2 -29.04 38.80 -31.08
CA LEU A 2 -27.78 38.44 -31.75
C LEU A 2 -26.62 38.82 -30.83
N ILE A 3 -25.79 37.85 -30.46
CA ILE A 3 -24.59 38.10 -29.64
C ILE A 3 -23.63 38.94 -30.49
N ASN A 4 -23.26 40.12 -29.98
CA ASN A 4 -22.33 41.01 -30.67
C ASN A 4 -20.99 40.29 -30.95
N PRO A 5 -20.40 40.39 -32.15
CA PRO A 5 -19.13 39.74 -32.49
C PRO A 5 -17.99 40.00 -31.51
N SER A 6 -17.96 41.16 -30.84
CA SER A 6 -16.98 41.43 -29.77
C SER A 6 -17.25 40.60 -28.50
N LYS A 7 -18.53 40.42 -28.12
CA LYS A 7 -18.92 39.53 -27.00
C LYS A 7 -18.66 38.05 -27.33
N MET A 8 -18.87 37.63 -28.58
CA MET A 8 -18.61 36.25 -29.02
C MET A 8 -17.12 35.89 -28.96
N LYS A 9 -16.23 36.84 -29.33
CA LYS A 9 -14.77 36.68 -29.18
C LYS A 9 -14.35 36.53 -27.71
N ILE A 10 -14.92 37.35 -26.82
CA ILE A 10 -14.64 37.27 -25.37
C ILE A 10 -15.08 35.92 -24.80
N ILE A 11 -16.27 35.45 -25.16
CA ILE A 11 -16.79 34.14 -24.71
C ILE A 11 -15.86 33.00 -25.18
N LEU A 12 -15.45 33.00 -26.46
CA LEU A 12 -14.52 32.00 -27.00
C LEU A 12 -13.18 31.99 -26.27
N ILE A 13 -12.62 33.16 -25.96
CA ILE A 13 -11.37 33.28 -25.20
C ILE A 13 -11.54 32.71 -23.79
N VAL A 14 -12.62 33.08 -23.08
CA VAL A 14 -12.87 32.60 -21.71
C VAL A 14 -13.04 31.08 -21.69
N VAL A 15 -13.83 30.51 -22.62
CA VAL A 15 -14.03 29.05 -22.71
C VAL A 15 -12.71 28.34 -23.01
N ALA A 16 -11.90 28.86 -23.93
CA ALA A 16 -10.59 28.29 -24.24
C ALA A 16 -9.65 28.35 -23.02
N CYS A 17 -9.60 29.47 -22.30
CA CYS A 17 -8.79 29.61 -21.08
C CYS A 17 -9.24 28.64 -19.98
N VAL A 18 -10.55 28.48 -19.75
CA VAL A 18 -11.09 27.52 -18.78
C VAL A 18 -10.75 26.08 -19.18
N ALA A 19 -10.88 25.72 -20.45
CA ALA A 19 -10.51 24.39 -20.94
C ALA A 19 -9.02 24.09 -20.78
N ILE A 20 -8.15 25.07 -21.05
CA ILE A 20 -6.70 24.95 -20.87
C ILE A 20 -6.35 24.80 -19.38
N ALA A 21 -6.95 25.61 -18.50
CA ALA A 21 -6.75 25.52 -17.06
C ALA A 21 -7.22 24.17 -16.50
N TYR A 22 -8.38 23.69 -16.93
CA TYR A 22 -8.92 22.39 -16.54
C TYR A 22 -7.98 21.25 -16.99
N ALA A 23 -7.52 21.27 -18.24
CA ALA A 23 -6.57 20.28 -18.75
C ALA A 23 -5.23 20.30 -17.99
N ALA A 24 -4.75 21.48 -17.56
CA ALA A 24 -3.54 21.60 -16.75
C ALA A 24 -3.72 21.04 -15.33
N VAL A 25 -4.89 21.26 -14.71
CA VAL A 25 -5.23 20.69 -13.39
C VAL A 25 -5.29 19.17 -13.46
N VAL A 26 -6.00 18.61 -14.45
CA VAL A 26 -6.09 17.15 -14.65
C VAL A 26 -4.72 16.53 -14.88
N LYS A 27 -3.84 17.18 -15.67
CA LYS A 27 -2.46 16.72 -15.86
C LYS A 27 -1.64 16.71 -14.56
N ARG A 28 -1.83 17.70 -13.69
CA ARG A 28 -1.13 17.75 -12.38
C ARG A 28 -1.62 16.66 -11.44
N GLN A 29 -2.92 16.40 -11.41
CA GLN A 29 -3.52 15.33 -10.60
C GLN A 29 -3.04 13.94 -11.04
N ALA A 30 -2.94 13.71 -12.36
CA ALA A 30 -2.37 12.48 -12.91
C ALA A 30 -0.85 12.33 -12.64
N ALA A 31 -0.11 13.44 -12.53
CA ALA A 31 1.32 13.43 -12.21
C ALA A 31 1.59 13.14 -10.72
N ALA A 32 0.79 13.72 -9.81
CA ALA A 32 0.89 13.45 -8.37
C ALA A 32 0.63 11.97 -8.03
N ALA A 33 -0.23 11.32 -8.81
CA ALA A 33 -0.57 9.92 -8.61
C ALA A 33 0.60 8.96 -8.89
N TYR A 34 1.64 9.37 -9.63
CA TYR A 34 2.85 8.60 -9.95
C TYR A 34 4.08 9.07 -9.16
N GLU A 35 3.90 9.71 -8.01
CA GLU A 35 5.02 10.04 -7.10
C GLU A 35 5.60 8.75 -6.50
N LEU A 36 6.59 8.19 -7.18
CA LEU A 36 7.42 7.08 -6.70
C LEU A 36 8.59 7.63 -5.88
N PRO A 37 9.18 6.83 -4.98
CA PRO A 37 10.39 7.21 -4.26
C PRO A 37 11.53 7.59 -5.21
N ASP A 38 12.37 8.54 -4.77
CA ASP A 38 13.55 8.97 -5.53
C ASP A 38 14.42 7.78 -5.96
N GLY A 39 14.76 7.73 -7.25
CA GLY A 39 15.59 6.67 -7.81
C GLY A 39 14.84 5.41 -8.21
N ALA A 40 13.51 5.37 -8.11
CA ALA A 40 12.70 4.29 -8.66
C ALA A 40 13.00 4.05 -10.15
N GLU A 41 13.35 5.10 -10.91
CA GLU A 41 13.71 5.01 -12.33
C GLU A 41 14.94 4.13 -12.58
N LEU A 42 15.81 3.95 -11.59
CA LEU A 42 16.94 3.01 -11.68
C LEU A 42 16.48 1.55 -11.75
N ILE A 43 15.32 1.26 -11.16
CA ILE A 43 14.76 -0.09 -11.03
C ILE A 43 13.71 -0.36 -12.11
N VAL A 44 12.80 0.59 -12.34
CA VAL A 44 11.70 0.42 -13.30
C VAL A 44 11.94 1.06 -14.66
N GLY A 45 12.99 1.87 -14.80
CA GLY A 45 13.27 2.63 -16.01
C GLY A 45 12.34 3.83 -16.16
N GLY A 46 12.14 4.25 -17.42
CA GLY A 46 11.26 5.38 -17.73
C GLY A 46 9.79 5.04 -17.46
N VAL A 47 9.17 5.80 -16.56
CA VAL A 47 7.77 5.61 -16.17
C VAL A 47 6.83 6.25 -17.19
N LYS A 48 5.87 5.47 -17.68
CA LYS A 48 4.74 5.94 -18.49
C LYS A 48 3.56 6.23 -17.56
N GLY A 49 3.22 7.51 -17.39
CA GLY A 49 1.97 7.85 -16.73
C GLY A 49 0.74 7.46 -17.55
N GLY A 50 -0.43 7.46 -16.93
CA GLY A 50 -1.70 7.24 -17.63
C GLY A 50 -2.70 6.40 -16.86
N PHE A 51 -2.24 5.61 -15.88
CA PHE A 51 -3.14 4.89 -14.99
C PHE A 51 -4.02 5.86 -14.17
N SER A 52 -5.29 5.50 -14.02
CA SER A 52 -6.26 6.23 -13.21
C SER A 52 -7.13 5.27 -12.41
N CYS A 53 -7.33 5.59 -11.12
CA CYS A 53 -8.32 4.96 -10.26
C CYS A 53 -9.78 5.37 -10.56
N SER A 54 -10.01 6.34 -11.46
CA SER A 54 -11.36 6.77 -11.81
C SER A 54 -12.18 5.62 -12.39
N GLY A 55 -13.36 5.37 -11.82
CA GLY A 55 -14.25 4.28 -12.21
C GLY A 55 -13.76 2.88 -11.81
N ARG A 56 -12.66 2.79 -11.07
CA ARG A 56 -12.16 1.53 -10.51
C ARG A 56 -12.65 1.37 -9.08
N GLN A 57 -12.87 0.13 -8.69
CA GLN A 57 -13.19 -0.24 -7.32
C GLN A 57 -11.97 -0.09 -6.38
N TYR A 58 -12.21 -0.28 -5.08
CA TYR A 58 -11.11 -0.41 -4.13
C TYR A 58 -10.27 -1.64 -4.47
N GLY A 59 -8.93 -1.50 -4.48
CA GLY A 59 -8.03 -2.61 -4.74
C GLY A 59 -6.70 -2.23 -5.39
N TYR A 60 -6.02 -3.24 -5.92
CA TYR A 60 -4.65 -3.19 -6.42
C TYR A 60 -4.64 -3.49 -7.92
N TYR A 61 -3.82 -2.75 -8.67
CA TYR A 61 -3.85 -2.72 -10.12
C TYR A 61 -2.44 -2.73 -10.70
N ALA A 62 -2.08 -3.80 -11.41
CA ALA A 62 -0.85 -3.91 -12.18
C ALA A 62 -0.80 -2.83 -13.25
N ASP A 63 0.31 -2.09 -13.37
CA ASP A 63 0.49 -1.12 -14.45
C ASP A 63 1.05 -1.80 -15.69
N VAL A 64 0.18 -2.21 -16.61
CA VAL A 64 0.58 -2.89 -17.85
C VAL A 64 1.37 -1.98 -18.81
N ASP A 65 1.20 -0.66 -18.72
CA ASP A 65 1.93 0.29 -19.57
C ASP A 65 3.40 0.39 -19.15
N ASN A 66 3.67 0.10 -17.87
CA ASN A 66 4.99 -0.01 -17.24
C ASN A 66 5.46 -1.46 -17.06
N ASN A 67 4.99 -2.39 -17.90
CA ASN A 67 5.37 -3.81 -17.88
C ASN A 67 5.16 -4.48 -16.51
N CYS A 68 4.14 -4.06 -15.77
CA CYS A 68 3.80 -4.53 -14.42
C CYS A 68 4.92 -4.32 -13.40
N ARG A 69 5.94 -3.49 -13.69
CA ARG A 69 6.96 -3.11 -12.71
C ARG A 69 6.45 -2.06 -11.71
N ILE A 70 5.30 -1.48 -12.01
CA ILE A 70 4.57 -0.56 -11.16
C ILE A 70 3.19 -1.18 -10.90
N PHE A 71 2.64 -0.93 -9.72
CA PHE A 71 1.24 -1.20 -9.42
C PHE A 71 0.65 -0.05 -8.64
N HIS A 72 -0.68 0.03 -8.64
CA HIS A 72 -1.43 1.12 -8.02
C HIS A 72 -2.41 0.57 -7.00
N ILE A 73 -2.64 1.33 -5.94
CA ILE A 73 -3.70 1.07 -4.97
C ILE A 73 -4.74 2.18 -5.11
N CYS A 74 -5.98 1.79 -5.37
CA CYS A 74 -7.13 2.69 -5.40
C CYS A 74 -7.88 2.61 -4.07
N VAL A 75 -7.92 3.72 -3.34
CA VAL A 75 -8.58 3.81 -2.03
C VAL A 75 -9.78 4.75 -2.13
N HIS A 76 -10.96 4.23 -1.82
CA HIS A 76 -12.19 5.02 -1.79
C HIS A 76 -12.37 5.59 -0.37
N HIS A 77 -12.38 6.91 -0.23
CA HIS A 77 -12.73 7.57 1.02
C HIS A 77 -14.25 7.74 1.07
N LEU A 78 -14.87 7.09 2.06
CA LEU A 78 -16.30 7.20 2.31
C LEU A 78 -16.55 8.34 3.30
N ASP A 79 -17.28 9.36 2.88
CA ASP A 79 -17.93 10.30 3.78
C ASP A 79 -19.26 9.68 4.23
N ALA A 80 -19.42 9.56 5.55
CA ALA A 80 -20.61 9.00 6.19
C ALA A 80 -21.90 9.79 5.85
N GLU A 81 -21.80 11.04 5.40
CA GLU A 81 -22.95 11.88 5.08
C GLU A 81 -23.28 11.97 3.58
N ASN A 82 -22.30 11.79 2.68
CA ASN A 82 -22.47 12.08 1.24
C ASN A 82 -22.11 10.93 0.27
N GLY A 83 -21.54 9.81 0.75
CA GLY A 83 -21.05 8.72 -0.09
C GLY A 83 -19.54 8.81 -0.36
N ILE A 84 -19.06 8.32 -1.52
CA ILE A 84 -17.63 8.39 -1.87
C ILE A 84 -17.27 9.85 -2.19
N ASP A 85 -16.41 10.44 -1.39
CA ASP A 85 -16.01 11.86 -1.52
C ASP A 85 -14.73 12.02 -2.35
N GLU A 86 -13.83 11.02 -2.27
CA GLU A 86 -12.54 11.06 -2.99
C GLU A 86 -11.98 9.65 -3.22
N ILE A 87 -11.47 9.38 -4.44
CA ILE A 87 -10.68 8.17 -4.73
C ILE A 87 -9.21 8.58 -4.75
N ALA A 88 -8.45 8.12 -3.77
CA ALA A 88 -7.00 8.29 -3.73
C ALA A 88 -6.33 7.19 -4.56
N GLN A 89 -5.30 7.59 -5.30
CA GLN A 89 -4.42 6.69 -6.05
C GLN A 89 -3.02 6.76 -5.45
N PHE A 90 -2.50 5.61 -5.07
CA PHE A 90 -1.11 5.45 -4.64
C PHE A 90 -0.38 4.58 -5.65
N SER A 91 0.86 4.93 -6.01
CA SER A 91 1.68 4.15 -6.93
C SER A 91 2.88 3.57 -6.21
N PHE A 92 3.22 2.34 -6.56
CA PHE A 92 4.34 1.59 -6.00
C PHE A 92 5.09 0.89 -7.12
N PHE A 93 6.37 0.65 -6.92
CA PHE A 93 7.15 -0.17 -7.84
C PHE A 93 7.52 -1.51 -7.20
N CYS A 94 7.58 -2.55 -8.03
CA CYS A 94 8.13 -3.83 -7.65
C CYS A 94 9.67 -3.74 -7.64
N GLY A 95 10.30 -4.42 -6.69
CA GLY A 95 11.76 -4.43 -6.52
C GLY A 95 12.50 -4.93 -7.77
N ASN A 96 13.83 -4.84 -7.75
CA ASN A 96 14.65 -5.25 -8.88
C ASN A 96 14.30 -6.67 -9.36
N THR A 97 14.23 -6.85 -10.69
CA THR A 97 13.85 -8.10 -11.39
C THR A 97 12.46 -8.67 -11.09
N THR A 98 11.59 -7.97 -10.36
CA THR A 98 10.23 -8.41 -10.05
C THR A 98 9.16 -7.62 -10.82
N VAL A 99 7.97 -8.22 -10.94
CA VAL A 99 6.78 -7.66 -11.61
C VAL A 99 5.54 -8.02 -10.79
N PHE A 100 4.53 -7.15 -10.81
CA PHE A 100 3.30 -7.34 -10.06
C PHE A 100 2.41 -8.38 -10.74
N ASP A 101 2.16 -9.47 -10.02
CA ASP A 101 1.18 -10.48 -10.39
C ASP A 101 -0.21 -10.02 -9.92
N GLN A 102 -1.06 -9.66 -10.87
CA GLN A 102 -2.40 -9.19 -10.59
C GLN A 102 -3.32 -10.27 -9.99
N GLU A 103 -3.08 -11.55 -10.28
CA GLU A 103 -3.90 -12.64 -9.77
C GLU A 103 -3.66 -12.84 -8.27
N ASN A 104 -2.39 -12.82 -7.89
CA ASN A 104 -1.94 -13.09 -6.53
C ASN A 104 -1.73 -11.83 -5.70
N LEU A 105 -1.74 -10.65 -6.33
CA LEU A 105 -1.58 -9.34 -5.71
C LEU A 105 -0.24 -9.13 -5.01
N VAL A 106 0.81 -9.75 -5.55
CA VAL A 106 2.18 -9.66 -5.03
C VAL A 106 3.16 -9.40 -6.15
N CYS A 107 4.30 -8.79 -5.84
CA CYS A 107 5.43 -8.76 -6.77
C CYS A 107 6.09 -10.14 -6.78
N VAL A 108 6.29 -10.71 -7.97
CA VAL A 108 6.97 -11.99 -8.19
C VAL A 108 8.16 -11.81 -9.12
N HIS A 109 9.11 -12.75 -9.12
CA HIS A 109 10.22 -12.71 -10.07
C HIS A 109 9.72 -12.77 -11.52
N ALA A 110 10.24 -11.91 -12.40
CA ALA A 110 9.75 -11.77 -13.78
C ALA A 110 9.81 -13.08 -14.57
N ASP A 111 10.80 -13.95 -14.29
CA ASP A 111 10.93 -15.26 -14.94
C ASP A 111 9.80 -16.26 -14.59
N ASN A 112 9.04 -15.98 -13.53
CA ASN A 112 7.92 -16.81 -13.07
C ASN A 112 6.56 -16.23 -13.52
N PHE A 113 6.54 -15.10 -14.23
CA PHE A 113 5.32 -14.39 -14.60
C PHE A 113 5.37 -13.81 -16.00
N ASP A 114 4.77 -14.53 -16.95
CA ASP A 114 4.81 -14.18 -18.37
C ASP A 114 3.59 -13.35 -18.86
N ASN A 115 2.56 -13.18 -18.02
CA ASN A 115 1.27 -12.64 -18.47
C ASN A 115 0.91 -11.27 -17.89
N CYS A 116 1.85 -10.34 -17.90
CA CYS A 116 1.57 -8.96 -17.50
C CYS A 116 0.41 -8.34 -18.29
N ALA A 117 0.36 -8.54 -19.61
CA ALA A 117 -0.69 -7.98 -20.45
C ALA A 117 -2.11 -8.48 -20.08
N GLY A 118 -2.22 -9.72 -19.60
CA GLY A 118 -3.48 -10.32 -19.15
C GLY A 118 -4.03 -9.76 -17.84
N SER A 119 -3.22 -9.03 -17.07
CA SER A 119 -3.60 -8.47 -15.76
C SER A 119 -4.87 -7.63 -15.82
N THR A 120 -5.07 -6.87 -16.90
CA THR A 120 -6.26 -6.02 -17.06
C THR A 120 -7.58 -6.80 -17.00
N GLY A 121 -7.60 -8.05 -17.47
CA GLY A 121 -8.76 -8.92 -17.41
C GLY A 121 -9.07 -9.46 -16.02
N LEU A 122 -8.13 -9.34 -15.07
CA LEU A 122 -8.25 -9.83 -13.70
C LEU A 122 -8.66 -8.74 -12.71
N TYR A 123 -8.56 -7.47 -13.09
CA TYR A 123 -8.80 -6.32 -12.19
C TYR A 123 -10.11 -6.43 -11.41
N ASP A 124 -11.25 -6.64 -12.07
CA ASP A 124 -12.55 -6.65 -11.39
C ASP A 124 -12.74 -7.94 -10.57
N ALA A 125 -12.35 -9.08 -11.13
CA ALA A 125 -12.52 -10.38 -10.49
C ALA A 125 -11.69 -10.52 -9.20
N ILE A 126 -10.45 -10.02 -9.22
CA ILE A 126 -9.56 -10.08 -8.06
C ILE A 126 -9.91 -9.00 -7.04
N ASN A 127 -10.11 -7.75 -7.49
CA ASN A 127 -10.38 -6.66 -6.56
C ASN A 127 -11.78 -6.74 -5.94
N SER A 128 -12.74 -7.44 -6.55
CA SER A 128 -14.09 -7.61 -5.93
C SER A 128 -14.07 -8.46 -4.67
N ARG A 129 -12.95 -9.13 -4.41
CA ARG A 129 -12.72 -9.94 -3.22
C ARG A 129 -11.88 -9.24 -2.16
N PHE A 130 -11.45 -8.00 -2.39
CA PHE A 130 -10.68 -7.23 -1.41
C PHE A 130 -11.55 -6.88 -0.19
N GLY A 131 -11.04 -7.18 1.01
CA GLY A 131 -11.75 -6.88 2.27
C GLY A 131 -12.93 -7.80 2.61
N ILE A 132 -13.24 -8.80 1.77
CA ILE A 132 -14.23 -9.84 2.08
C ILE A 132 -13.56 -10.89 2.97
N VAL A 133 -13.86 -10.87 4.27
CA VAL A 133 -13.39 -11.85 5.27
C VAL A 133 -14.27 -13.10 5.33
N ASP A 134 -15.17 -13.29 4.35
CA ASP A 134 -16.01 -14.47 4.26
C ASP A 134 -15.18 -15.68 3.79
N LYS A 135 -14.56 -16.36 4.76
CA LYS A 135 -14.04 -17.72 4.64
C LYS A 135 -15.13 -18.65 4.08
N PRO A 136 -14.79 -19.59 3.18
CA PRO A 136 -13.75 -20.56 3.46
C PRO A 136 -12.72 -20.70 2.33
N SER A 137 -11.45 -20.69 2.72
CA SER A 137 -10.40 -21.43 2.01
C SER A 137 -10.78 -22.92 2.04
N VAL A 138 -11.43 -23.39 0.98
CA VAL A 138 -11.63 -24.83 0.75
C VAL A 138 -10.28 -25.46 0.45
N ILE A 139 -9.54 -25.80 1.52
CA ILE A 139 -8.52 -26.84 1.73
C ILE A 139 -7.80 -26.46 3.04
N ALA A 140 -8.45 -26.70 4.18
CA ALA A 140 -7.80 -26.78 5.49
C ALA A 140 -8.67 -27.67 6.38
N ILE A 141 -8.83 -28.93 5.98
CA ILE A 141 -9.34 -29.96 6.87
C ILE A 141 -8.15 -30.40 7.73
N VAL A 142 -8.17 -30.00 9.01
CA VAL A 142 -7.37 -30.51 10.14
C VAL A 142 -5.89 -30.08 10.00
N ILE A 143 -5.38 -29.03 10.66
CA ILE A 143 -4.97 -28.90 12.07
C ILE A 143 -4.72 -27.40 12.33
N GLY A 144 -5.28 -26.81 13.39
CA GLY A 144 -4.78 -25.56 14.00
C GLY A 144 -5.01 -24.25 13.23
N ALA A 145 -5.30 -23.18 13.98
CA ALA A 145 -5.48 -21.83 13.47
C ALA A 145 -4.39 -21.43 12.46
N VAL A 146 -4.79 -21.05 11.24
CA VAL A 146 -3.90 -20.35 10.31
C VAL A 146 -3.79 -18.92 10.81
N SER A 147 -2.89 -18.71 11.77
CA SER A 147 -2.40 -17.40 12.17
C SER A 147 -1.91 -16.65 10.93
N ALA A 148 -2.25 -15.36 10.82
CA ALA A 148 -1.72 -14.47 9.80
C ALA A 148 -0.22 -14.72 9.66
N GLN A 149 0.14 -15.33 8.53
CA GLN A 149 1.41 -15.99 8.35
C GLN A 149 2.49 -14.92 8.24
N TYR A 150 3.70 -15.22 8.73
CA TYR A 150 4.87 -14.37 8.55
C TYR A 150 5.18 -14.33 7.03
N VAL A 151 4.54 -13.40 6.32
CA VAL A 151 4.63 -13.24 4.86
C VAL A 151 5.29 -11.91 4.57
N LEU A 152 6.34 -11.96 3.76
CA LEU A 152 7.03 -10.80 3.22
C LEU A 152 6.93 -10.84 1.68
N PRO A 153 7.10 -9.70 1.00
CA PRO A 153 7.21 -9.68 -0.46
C PRO A 153 8.36 -10.57 -0.96
N ASP A 154 8.20 -11.15 -2.14
CA ASP A 154 9.27 -11.94 -2.78
C ASP A 154 10.56 -11.12 -2.88
N GLY A 155 11.69 -11.76 -2.57
CA GLY A 155 13.00 -11.13 -2.63
C GLY A 155 13.37 -10.31 -1.38
N ALA A 156 12.55 -10.28 -0.34
CA ALA A 156 12.92 -9.69 0.95
C ALA A 156 14.23 -10.29 1.50
N GLU A 157 14.51 -11.55 1.22
CA GLU A 157 15.74 -12.26 1.58
C GLU A 157 17.00 -11.65 0.94
N PHE A 158 16.89 -10.91 -0.17
CA PHE A 158 18.04 -10.23 -0.77
C PHE A 158 18.49 -9.01 0.05
N ILE A 159 17.59 -8.45 0.86
CA ILE A 159 17.84 -7.26 1.68
C ILE A 159 18.07 -7.66 3.14
N VAL A 160 17.23 -8.56 3.68
CA VAL A 160 17.29 -9.00 5.07
C VAL A 160 18.27 -10.16 5.28
N GLY A 161 18.48 -11.00 4.25
CA GLY A 161 19.27 -12.22 4.37
C GLY A 161 18.45 -13.38 4.92
N ASN A 162 19.00 -14.08 5.92
CA ASN A 162 18.35 -15.26 6.50
C ASN A 162 17.26 -14.84 7.50
N ILE A 163 16.00 -14.99 7.09
CA ILE A 163 14.83 -14.53 7.84
C ILE A 163 14.41 -15.55 8.91
N GLN A 164 14.30 -15.09 10.16
CA GLN A 164 13.75 -15.86 11.29
C GLN A 164 12.24 -15.59 11.42
N SER A 165 11.39 -16.61 11.29
CA SER A 165 9.92 -16.44 11.38
C SER A 165 9.36 -16.70 12.78
N THR A 166 10.07 -16.26 13.81
CA THR A 166 9.80 -16.53 15.23
C THR A 166 8.85 -15.53 15.88
N PHE A 167 8.70 -14.33 15.30
CA PHE A 167 7.84 -13.30 15.84
C PHE A 167 6.35 -13.66 15.75
N VAL A 168 5.61 -13.44 16.85
CA VAL A 168 4.16 -13.63 16.94
C VAL A 168 3.44 -12.43 17.54
N CYS A 169 2.31 -12.05 16.93
CA CYS A 169 1.42 -11.01 17.43
C CYS A 169 0.47 -11.45 18.56
N ALA A 170 0.39 -12.76 18.85
CA ALA A 170 -0.53 -13.29 19.85
C ALA A 170 -0.36 -12.59 21.22
N GLY A 171 -1.44 -12.00 21.73
CA GLY A 171 -1.45 -11.33 23.04
C GLY A 171 -0.83 -9.93 23.07
N ARG A 172 -0.44 -9.38 21.90
CA ARG A 172 0.09 -8.02 21.79
C ARG A 172 -1.01 -7.00 21.54
N GLU A 173 -0.81 -5.78 22.02
CA GLU A 173 -1.71 -4.66 21.74
C GLU A 173 -1.60 -4.21 20.27
N TYR A 174 -2.56 -3.40 19.83
CA TYR A 174 -2.47 -2.78 18.51
C TYR A 174 -1.20 -1.93 18.41
N GLY A 175 -0.39 -2.15 17.38
CA GLY A 175 0.82 -1.36 17.18
C GLY A 175 1.88 -2.01 16.32
N TYR A 176 3.06 -1.42 16.37
CA TYR A 176 4.22 -1.73 15.54
C TYR A 176 5.32 -2.32 16.41
N TYR A 177 5.97 -3.37 15.91
CA TYR A 177 6.92 -4.17 16.68
C TYR A 177 8.15 -4.48 15.83
N ALA A 178 9.29 -3.92 16.19
CA ALA A 178 10.58 -4.23 15.59
C ALA A 178 10.92 -5.71 15.83
N ASP A 179 11.34 -6.43 14.80
CA ASP A 179 11.73 -7.83 14.96
C ASP A 179 13.22 -7.96 15.29
N VAL A 180 13.49 -8.17 16.58
CA VAL A 180 14.86 -8.31 17.08
C VAL A 180 15.57 -9.57 16.58
N ASP A 181 14.83 -10.64 16.24
CA ASP A 181 15.42 -11.88 15.73
C ASP A 181 15.93 -11.70 14.28
N ASN A 182 15.46 -10.63 13.61
CA ASN A 182 15.89 -10.21 12.28
C ASN A 182 16.62 -8.86 12.30
N ASN A 183 17.35 -8.56 13.39
CA ASN A 183 18.14 -7.33 13.56
C ASN A 183 17.34 -6.02 13.32
N CYS A 184 16.04 -6.05 13.59
CA CYS A 184 15.10 -4.96 13.31
C CYS A 184 15.05 -4.55 11.83
N GLN A 185 15.58 -5.35 10.91
CA GLN A 185 15.38 -5.17 9.47
C GLN A 185 13.96 -5.55 9.06
N ILE A 186 13.23 -6.27 9.91
CA ILE A 186 11.81 -6.57 9.79
C ILE A 186 11.07 -5.92 10.95
N PHE A 187 9.83 -5.50 10.71
CA PHE A 187 8.90 -5.10 11.74
C PHE A 187 7.50 -5.64 11.42
N HIS A 188 6.67 -5.70 12.46
CA HIS A 188 5.32 -6.24 12.36
C HIS A 188 4.29 -5.23 12.83
N VAL A 189 3.13 -5.24 12.17
CA VAL A 189 1.93 -4.58 12.68
C VAL A 189 1.01 -5.66 13.24
N CYS A 190 0.69 -5.56 14.52
CA CYS A 190 -0.27 -6.44 15.18
C CYS A 190 -1.61 -5.72 15.28
N LEU A 191 -2.68 -6.35 14.78
CA LEU A 191 -4.04 -5.82 14.80
C LEU A 191 -4.98 -6.78 15.53
N PRO A 192 -5.31 -6.50 16.82
CA PRO A 192 -6.32 -7.24 17.55
C PRO A 192 -7.69 -7.13 16.88
N ILE A 193 -8.33 -8.26 16.60
CA ILE A 193 -9.65 -8.33 15.96
C ILE A 193 -10.68 -8.68 17.05
N PRO A 194 -11.53 -7.72 17.46
CA PRO A 194 -12.59 -7.99 18.41
C PRO A 194 -13.78 -8.72 17.76
N ASP A 195 -14.54 -9.46 18.56
CA ASP A 195 -15.92 -9.84 18.25
C ASP A 195 -16.88 -8.65 18.44
N ASP A 196 -18.17 -8.88 18.17
CA ASP A 196 -19.23 -7.87 18.35
C ASP A 196 -19.37 -7.37 19.80
N LEU A 197 -18.80 -8.09 20.77
CA LEU A 197 -18.84 -7.78 22.20
C LEU A 197 -17.54 -7.10 22.67
N GLY A 198 -16.56 -6.89 21.78
CA GLY A 198 -15.28 -6.28 22.08
C GLY A 198 -14.21 -7.24 22.60
N ASN A 199 -14.47 -8.55 22.66
CA ASN A 199 -13.46 -9.54 23.05
C ASN A 199 -12.53 -9.82 21.88
N ILE A 200 -11.22 -9.77 22.11
CA ILE A 200 -10.25 -10.12 21.06
C ILE A 200 -10.32 -11.62 20.77
N ILE A 201 -10.75 -11.98 19.57
CA ILE A 201 -10.88 -13.37 19.12
C ILE A 201 -9.70 -13.82 18.25
N ASP A 202 -8.99 -12.87 17.64
CA ASP A 202 -7.81 -13.11 16.82
C ASP A 202 -6.88 -11.88 16.83
N THR A 203 -5.65 -12.03 16.36
CA THR A 203 -4.74 -10.91 16.13
C THR A 203 -4.06 -11.10 14.79
N ALA A 204 -4.40 -10.25 13.82
CA ALA A 204 -3.73 -10.25 12.53
C ALA A 204 -2.29 -9.73 12.68
N GLN A 205 -1.36 -10.40 12.00
CA GLN A 205 0.05 -10.05 11.91
C GLN A 205 0.36 -9.68 10.47
N TYR A 206 0.91 -8.48 10.28
CA TYR A 206 1.43 -8.03 8.99
C TYR A 206 2.92 -7.81 9.14
N SER A 207 3.74 -8.41 8.28
CA SER A 207 5.20 -8.29 8.33
C SER A 207 5.70 -7.39 7.22
N PHE A 208 6.69 -6.56 7.53
CA PHE A 208 7.31 -5.62 6.60
C PHE A 208 8.82 -5.63 6.81
N PHE A 209 9.60 -5.36 5.77
CA PHE A 209 11.04 -5.17 5.89
C PHE A 209 11.41 -3.71 5.60
N CYS A 210 12.44 -3.22 6.27
CA CYS A 210 13.04 -1.93 6.01
C CYS A 210 13.97 -2.00 4.80
N GLY A 211 14.04 -0.91 4.02
CA GLY A 211 14.89 -0.82 2.85
C GLY A 211 16.38 -1.03 3.15
N ASN A 212 17.19 -1.17 2.10
CA ASN A 212 18.62 -1.42 2.24
C ASN A 212 19.30 -0.39 3.17
N GLN A 213 20.13 -0.88 4.10
CA GLN A 213 20.86 -0.10 5.12
C GLN A 213 19.99 0.59 6.19
N THR A 214 18.70 0.28 6.26
CA THR A 214 17.80 0.81 7.30
C THR A 214 17.31 -0.28 8.24
N ILE A 215 17.00 0.11 9.48
CA ILE A 215 16.36 -0.74 10.49
C ILE A 215 15.14 0.00 11.06
N PHE A 216 14.19 -0.76 11.60
CA PHE A 216 13.00 -0.20 12.21
C PHE A 216 13.34 0.41 13.57
N ASP A 217 13.20 1.73 13.67
CA ASP A 217 13.33 2.48 14.90
C ASP A 217 12.02 2.40 15.67
N GLN A 218 12.00 1.53 16.68
CA GLN A 218 10.83 1.33 17.54
C GLN A 218 10.40 2.60 18.28
N ALA A 219 11.30 3.53 18.59
CA ALA A 219 10.94 4.74 19.33
C ALA A 219 10.14 5.72 18.47
N ASN A 220 10.45 5.76 17.17
CA ASN A 220 9.90 6.72 16.22
C ASN A 220 8.93 6.09 15.21
N LEU A 221 8.78 4.75 15.24
CA LEU A 221 7.91 3.95 14.36
C LEU A 221 8.20 4.14 12.85
N VAL A 222 9.48 4.27 12.50
CA VAL A 222 9.95 4.49 11.12
C VAL A 222 11.17 3.65 10.83
N CYS A 223 11.38 3.29 9.56
CA CYS A 223 12.68 2.77 9.13
C CYS A 223 13.68 3.93 9.05
N ALA A 224 14.78 3.83 9.80
CA ALA A 224 15.84 4.83 9.84
C ALA A 224 17.19 4.17 9.51
N LEU A 225 18.19 4.98 9.14
CA LEU A 225 19.55 4.49 8.97
C LEU A 225 20.05 3.88 10.28
N PHE A 226 20.89 2.86 10.19
CA PHE A 226 21.38 2.12 11.36
C PHE A 226 21.98 3.03 12.45
N ASP A 227 22.71 4.08 12.05
CA ASP A 227 23.37 5.00 12.99
C ASP A 227 22.41 6.04 13.61
N ASP A 228 21.26 6.27 12.98
CA ASP A 228 20.25 7.24 13.43
C ASP A 228 19.11 6.59 14.22
N ALA A 229 18.91 5.28 14.04
CA ALA A 229 17.88 4.51 14.69
C ALA A 229 18.21 4.23 16.17
N THR A 230 17.18 4.14 17.00
CA THR A 230 17.32 3.55 18.34
C THR A 230 17.90 2.14 18.24
N PRO A 231 18.89 1.75 19.09
CA PRO A 231 19.50 0.42 19.02
C PRO A 231 18.45 -0.69 19.07
N CYS A 232 18.52 -1.61 18.09
CA CYS A 232 17.52 -2.65 17.89
C CYS A 232 17.24 -3.49 19.14
N ASN A 233 18.28 -3.82 19.92
CA ASN A 233 18.16 -4.61 21.14
C ASN A 233 17.35 -3.91 22.25
N VAL A 234 17.14 -2.59 22.15
CA VAL A 234 16.33 -1.80 23.08
C VAL A 234 14.85 -1.82 22.69
N ALA A 235 14.52 -2.12 21.44
CA ALA A 235 13.14 -2.09 20.92
C ALA A 235 12.11 -2.81 21.82
N PRO A 236 12.37 -4.01 22.39
CA PRO A 236 11.38 -4.68 23.23
C PRO A 236 10.95 -3.89 24.47
N SER A 237 11.84 -3.04 25.00
CA SER A 237 11.54 -2.18 26.15
C SER A 237 10.61 -1.01 25.79
N LEU A 238 10.47 -0.70 24.50
CA LEU A 238 9.69 0.42 23.99
C LEU A 238 8.32 0.00 23.45
N TYR A 239 8.08 -1.30 23.23
CA TYR A 239 6.83 -1.80 22.64
C TYR A 239 5.59 -1.26 23.35
N ASP A 240 5.50 -1.41 24.67
CA ASP A 240 4.30 -1.01 25.42
C ASP A 240 4.11 0.50 25.43
N GLU A 241 5.17 1.27 25.66
CA GLU A 241 5.06 2.73 25.78
C GLU A 241 4.71 3.40 24.46
N VAL A 242 5.36 2.97 23.38
CA VAL A 242 5.16 3.54 22.05
C VAL A 242 3.80 3.12 21.48
N ASN A 243 3.43 1.83 21.60
CA ASN A 243 2.20 1.34 20.98
C ASN A 243 0.93 1.76 21.72
N ARG A 244 0.95 1.97 23.05
CA ARG A 244 -0.24 2.48 23.78
C ARG A 244 -0.72 3.85 23.30
N ASN A 245 0.16 4.66 22.73
CA ASN A 245 -0.18 5.98 22.19
C ASN A 245 -0.49 5.95 20.70
N PHE A 246 -0.23 4.84 20.04
CA PHE A 246 -0.46 4.66 18.61
C PHE A 246 -1.96 4.48 18.32
N GLY A 247 -2.49 5.21 17.32
CA GLY A 247 -3.89 5.11 16.92
C GLY A 247 -4.91 5.78 17.87
N VAL A 248 -4.47 6.42 18.95
CA VAL A 248 -5.35 7.16 19.87
C VAL A 248 -5.76 8.49 19.21
N ILE A 249 -7.01 8.58 18.75
CA ILE A 249 -7.59 9.83 18.26
C ILE A 249 -7.86 10.74 19.48
N PRO A 250 -7.26 11.94 19.56
CA PRO A 250 -7.56 12.87 20.64
C PRO A 250 -9.06 13.20 20.66
N PRO A 251 -9.69 13.34 21.84
CA PRO A 251 -11.08 13.78 21.89
C PRO A 251 -11.22 15.12 21.15
N ARG A 252 -12.24 15.23 20.28
CA ARG A 252 -12.53 16.49 19.59
C ARG A 252 -12.73 17.57 20.65
N LYS A 253 -11.99 18.68 20.52
CA LYS A 253 -12.23 19.89 21.30
C LYS A 253 -13.50 20.60 20.82
#